data_AF-C9RHQ4-F1
#
_entry.id   AF-C9RHQ4-F1
#
_cell.length_a   1.000
_cell.length_b   1.000
_cell.length_c   1.000
_cell.angle_alpha   90.00
_cell.angle_beta   90.00
_cell.angle_gamma   90.00
#
_symmetry.space_group_name_H-M   'P 1'
#
loop_
_entity.id
_entity.type
_entity.pdbx_description
1 polymer ?
#
loop_
_entity_poly.entity_id
_entity_poly.type
_entity_poly.pdbx_seq_one_letter_code
_entity_poly.pdbx_strand_id
1 'polypeptide(L)'
;MKGLEFFKKYVSLSVPKKIIITYFLCWAGFLFSFSIGKLLLYFSSIFKSKVITEPAKVAQTVGTAKFKAVSSAVSTTVGAKNAYLTYSLSYIISNFLGCLIIISALGALAYLYKKDMENAKTPEEKEEIIANYQKYLFILFIFTVINPLTGLIGVNLDYHDLVAVIPHGTFEFMGFAISVVAGVELANKIFPIVKKSLTYKKLALLVLASFIFISIAGFLEPIDWYIFEYARINNYPLTYAFITAYKHLILYLISHI
;
A
#
# COMPACT_ATOMS: atom_id res chain seq x y z
N MET A 1 -0.77 11.49 23.87
CA MET A 1 -1.70 12.60 23.56
C MET A 1 -1.29 13.42 22.34
N LYS A 2 -0.04 13.88 22.18
CA LYS A 2 0.40 14.68 21.01
C LYS A 2 0.12 14.04 19.63
N GLY A 3 0.32 12.74 19.47
CA GLY A 3 0.07 12.05 18.19
C GLY A 3 -1.39 12.12 17.72
N LEU A 4 -2.35 12.06 18.65
CA LEU A 4 -3.77 12.15 18.33
C LEU A 4 -4.18 13.56 17.89
N GLU A 5 -3.57 14.59 18.49
CA GLU A 5 -3.77 15.98 18.08
C GLU A 5 -3.26 16.22 16.65
N PHE A 6 -2.08 15.68 16.32
CA PHE A 6 -1.56 15.71 14.95
C PHE A 6 -2.50 15.00 13.97
N PHE A 7 -3.05 13.85 14.36
CA PHE A 7 -4.02 13.12 13.53
C PHE A 7 -5.30 13.93 13.30
N LYS A 8 -5.88 14.53 14.34
CA LYS A 8 -7.05 15.43 14.19
C LYS A 8 -6.75 16.60 13.26
N LYS A 9 -5.56 17.22 13.40
CA LYS A 9 -5.10 18.28 12.50
C LYS A 9 -4.97 17.76 11.06
N TYR A 10 -4.40 16.58 10.87
CA TYR A 10 -4.32 15.92 9.56
C TYR A 10 -5.72 15.69 8.96
N VAL A 11 -6.68 15.16 9.73
CA VAL A 11 -8.08 14.95 9.29
C VAL A 11 -8.77 16.27 8.92
N SER A 12 -8.35 17.41 9.48
CA SER A 12 -8.90 18.72 9.10
C SER A 12 -8.36 19.30 7.77
N LEU A 13 -7.28 18.73 7.22
CA LEU A 13 -6.65 19.23 5.99
C LEU A 13 -7.54 19.04 4.74
N SER A 14 -7.18 19.71 3.65
CA SER A 14 -7.78 19.42 2.34
C SER A 14 -7.32 18.06 1.81
N VAL A 15 -8.19 17.41 1.02
CA VAL A 15 -7.89 16.10 0.41
C VAL A 15 -6.53 16.06 -0.31
N PRO A 16 -6.16 17.05 -1.17
CA PRO A 16 -4.85 17.03 -1.81
C PRO A 16 -3.68 17.02 -0.82
N LYS A 17 -3.76 17.82 0.26
CA LYS A 17 -2.71 17.85 1.30
C LYS A 17 -2.63 16.50 2.03
N LYS A 18 -3.77 15.87 2.31
CA LYS A 18 -3.81 14.54 2.92
C LYS A 18 -3.15 13.49 2.04
N ILE A 19 -3.45 13.50 0.73
CA ILE A 19 -2.85 12.57 -0.24
C ILE A 19 -1.34 12.76 -0.28
N ILE A 20 -0.83 13.98 -0.40
CA ILE A 20 0.61 14.27 -0.44
C ILE A 20 1.31 13.77 0.83
N ILE A 21 0.78 14.10 2.01
CA ILE A 21 1.37 13.65 3.29
C ILE A 21 1.36 12.13 3.36
N THR A 22 0.22 11.50 3.06
CA THR A 22 0.08 10.05 3.14
C THR A 22 0.99 9.34 2.14
N TYR A 23 1.17 9.88 0.94
CA TYR A 23 2.10 9.36 -0.06
C TYR A 23 3.53 9.28 0.45
N PHE A 24 4.05 10.37 1.03
CA PHE A 24 5.37 10.36 1.64
C PHE A 24 5.45 9.45 2.87
N LEU A 25 4.37 9.34 3.65
CA LEU A 25 4.32 8.41 4.77
C LEU A 25 4.31 6.95 4.30
N CYS A 26 3.66 6.62 3.17
CA CYS A 26 3.71 5.28 2.58
C CYS A 26 5.14 4.93 2.13
N TRP A 27 5.86 5.86 1.50
CA TRP A 27 7.28 5.69 1.19
C TRP A 27 8.15 5.53 2.44
N ALA A 28 7.93 6.35 3.46
CA ALA A 28 8.66 6.23 4.72
C ALA A 28 8.36 4.89 5.42
N GLY A 29 7.09 4.48 5.44
CA GLY A 29 6.62 3.20 5.95
C GLY A 29 7.26 2.03 5.21
N PHE A 30 7.29 2.10 3.88
CA PHE A 30 8.00 1.16 3.01
C PHE A 30 9.48 1.01 3.40
N LEU A 31 10.22 2.12 3.42
CA LEU A 31 11.67 2.11 3.69
C LEU A 31 11.96 1.63 5.12
N PHE A 32 11.13 2.02 6.09
CA PHE A 32 11.23 1.57 7.47
C PHE A 32 11.00 0.05 7.58
N SER A 33 9.91 -0.46 6.99
CA SER A 33 9.58 -1.88 6.95
C SER A 33 10.66 -2.70 6.23
N PHE A 34 11.18 -2.20 5.11
CA PHE A 34 12.30 -2.81 4.39
C PHE A 34 13.57 -2.90 5.25
N SER A 35 13.94 -1.79 5.90
CA SER A 35 15.14 -1.71 6.74
C SER A 35 15.04 -2.62 7.96
N ILE A 36 13.86 -2.67 8.61
CA ILE A 36 13.59 -3.59 9.71
C ILE A 36 13.66 -5.04 9.21
N GLY A 37 13.07 -5.35 8.06
CA GLY A 37 13.13 -6.68 7.48
C GLY A 37 14.57 -7.16 7.27
N LYS A 38 15.42 -6.31 6.70
CA LYS A 38 16.86 -6.57 6.52
C LYS A 38 17.59 -6.73 7.85
N LEU A 39 17.32 -5.87 8.82
CA LEU A 39 17.91 -5.95 10.15
C LEU A 39 17.54 -7.25 10.86
N LEU A 40 16.28 -7.68 10.77
CA LEU A 40 15.82 -8.95 11.33
C LEU A 40 16.50 -10.15 10.66
N LEU A 41 16.64 -10.15 9.34
CA LEU A 41 17.38 -11.20 8.62
C LEU A 41 18.86 -11.24 9.02
N TYR A 42 19.49 -10.08 9.19
CA TYR A 42 20.86 -9.96 9.67
C TYR A 42 21.04 -10.49 11.10
N PHE A 43 20.16 -10.11 12.03
CA PHE A 43 20.19 -10.69 13.37
C PHE A 43 19.91 -12.19 13.37
N SER A 44 19.03 -12.63 12.48
CA SER A 44 18.74 -14.06 12.33
C SER A 44 19.95 -14.86 11.88
N SER A 45 20.79 -14.32 10.99
CA SER A 45 22.02 -14.99 10.53
C SER A 45 23.10 -15.02 11.61
N ILE A 46 23.23 -13.95 12.41
CA ILE A 46 24.20 -13.88 13.53
C ILE A 46 23.80 -14.81 14.67
N PHE A 47 22.57 -14.69 15.16
CA PHE A 47 22.14 -15.37 16.38
C PHE A 47 21.66 -16.81 16.15
N LYS A 48 21.56 -17.26 14.89
CA LYS A 48 20.98 -18.56 14.48
C LYS A 48 19.65 -18.86 15.18
N SER A 49 18.91 -17.81 15.54
CA SER A 49 17.75 -17.90 16.40
C SER A 49 16.50 -18.29 15.59
N LYS A 50 15.87 -19.40 15.99
CA LYS A 50 14.56 -19.84 15.46
C LYS A 50 13.45 -18.82 15.72
N VAL A 51 13.58 -18.02 16.77
CA VAL A 51 12.59 -17.01 17.19
C VAL A 51 12.47 -15.86 16.17
N ILE A 52 13.52 -15.61 15.38
CA ILE A 52 13.54 -14.55 14.35
C ILE A 52 13.32 -15.12 12.95
N THR A 53 13.88 -16.31 12.65
CA THR A 53 13.76 -16.94 11.32
C THR A 53 12.32 -17.38 11.01
N GLU A 54 11.59 -17.96 11.97
CA GLU A 54 10.26 -18.50 11.69
C GLU A 54 9.20 -17.44 11.38
N PRO A 55 9.06 -16.35 12.17
CA PRO A 55 8.12 -15.28 11.83
C PRO A 55 8.41 -14.63 10.47
N ALA A 56 9.70 -14.47 10.12
CA ALA A 56 10.11 -13.93 8.83
C ALA A 56 9.69 -14.86 7.67
N LYS A 57 9.89 -16.19 7.82
CA LYS A 57 9.43 -17.19 6.84
C LYS A 57 7.92 -17.25 6.73
N VAL A 58 7.20 -17.12 7.85
CA VAL A 58 5.73 -17.06 7.86
C VAL A 58 5.26 -15.81 7.11
N ALA A 59 5.84 -14.64 7.39
CA ALA A 59 5.51 -13.40 6.70
C ALA A 59 5.75 -13.50 5.18
N GLN A 60 6.89 -14.07 4.76
CA GLN A 60 7.19 -14.37 3.36
C GLN A 60 6.17 -15.34 2.73
N THR A 61 5.82 -16.41 3.43
CA THR A 61 4.89 -17.43 2.95
C THR A 61 3.49 -16.85 2.76
N VAL A 62 2.99 -16.10 3.74
CA VAL A 62 1.68 -15.43 3.68
C VAL A 62 1.65 -14.40 2.53
N GLY A 63 2.72 -13.62 2.36
CA GLY A 63 2.85 -12.70 1.22
C GLY A 63 2.76 -13.39 -0.13
N THR A 64 3.53 -14.46 -0.28
CA THR A 64 3.60 -15.24 -1.52
C THR A 64 2.28 -15.95 -1.83
N ALA A 65 1.59 -16.44 -0.79
CA ALA A 65 0.30 -17.11 -0.94
C ALA A 65 -0.79 -16.17 -1.51
N LYS A 66 -0.84 -14.92 -1.05
CA LYS A 66 -1.77 -13.90 -1.59
C LYS A 66 -1.56 -13.71 -3.08
N PHE A 67 -0.31 -13.52 -3.50
CA PHE A 67 0.02 -13.32 -4.91
C PHE A 67 -0.29 -14.57 -5.76
N LYS A 68 0.05 -15.77 -5.26
CA LYS A 68 -0.22 -17.03 -5.96
C LYS A 68 -1.70 -17.31 -6.16
N ALA A 69 -2.55 -17.02 -5.17
CA ALA A 69 -4.00 -17.22 -5.28
C ALA A 69 -4.63 -16.31 -6.37
N VAL A 70 -4.20 -15.06 -6.43
CA VAL A 70 -4.68 -14.13 -7.48
C VAL A 70 -4.09 -14.52 -8.84
N SER A 71 -2.80 -14.85 -8.89
CA SER A 71 -2.11 -15.25 -10.12
C SER A 71 -2.67 -16.54 -10.73
N SER A 72 -3.06 -17.53 -9.91
CA SER A 72 -3.69 -18.74 -10.41
C SER A 72 -5.05 -18.43 -11.05
N ALA A 73 -5.87 -17.61 -10.40
CA ALA A 73 -7.18 -17.22 -10.95
C ALA A 73 -7.05 -16.46 -12.28
N VAL A 74 -6.13 -15.49 -12.35
CA VAL A 74 -5.91 -14.70 -13.58
C VAL A 74 -5.34 -15.57 -14.70
N SER A 75 -4.34 -16.41 -14.42
CA SER A 75 -3.70 -17.26 -15.44
C SER A 75 -4.64 -18.30 -16.04
N THR A 76 -5.60 -18.81 -15.24
CA THR A 76 -6.64 -19.72 -15.75
C THR A 76 -7.62 -19.04 -16.71
N THR A 77 -7.80 -17.72 -16.63
CA THR A 77 -8.73 -16.96 -17.47
C THR A 77 -8.05 -16.34 -18.70
N VAL A 78 -6.85 -15.78 -18.52
CA VAL A 78 -6.12 -15.06 -19.58
C VAL A 78 -5.25 -16.00 -20.43
N GLY A 79 -4.95 -17.18 -19.90
CA GLY A 79 -4.11 -18.20 -20.52
C GLY A 79 -2.62 -17.91 -20.36
N ALA A 80 -1.84 -18.94 -20.04
CA ALA A 80 -0.40 -18.84 -19.81
C ALA A 80 0.41 -18.33 -21.03
N LYS A 81 -0.18 -18.29 -22.22
CA LYS A 81 0.45 -17.75 -23.44
C LYS A 81 0.64 -16.23 -23.40
N ASN A 82 -0.16 -15.50 -22.61
CA ASN A 82 -0.02 -14.05 -22.40
C ASN A 82 0.57 -13.76 -21.01
N ALA A 83 1.82 -14.17 -20.82
CA ALA A 83 2.51 -14.09 -19.52
C ALA A 83 2.55 -12.66 -18.95
N TYR A 84 2.94 -11.67 -19.76
CA TYR A 84 2.98 -10.27 -19.34
C TYR A 84 1.63 -9.76 -18.82
N LEU A 85 0.55 -9.98 -19.59
CA LEU A 85 -0.79 -9.54 -19.22
C LEU A 85 -1.29 -10.28 -17.98
N THR A 86 -0.96 -11.57 -17.86
CA THR A 86 -1.29 -12.38 -16.68
C THR A 86 -0.64 -11.83 -15.42
N TYR A 87 0.66 -11.53 -15.45
CA TYR A 87 1.36 -10.92 -14.32
C TYR A 87 0.82 -9.54 -13.99
N SER A 88 0.64 -8.69 -15.01
CA SER A 88 0.12 -7.33 -14.84
C SER A 88 -1.25 -7.34 -14.16
N LEU A 89 -2.21 -8.09 -14.70
CA LEU A 89 -3.57 -8.17 -14.15
C LEU A 89 -3.60 -8.77 -12.73
N SER A 90 -2.73 -9.75 -12.46
CA SER A 90 -2.60 -10.33 -11.11
C SER A 90 -2.16 -9.29 -10.09
N TYR A 91 -1.18 -8.47 -10.47
CA TYR A 91 -0.69 -7.37 -9.64
C TYR A 91 -1.79 -6.32 -9.43
N ILE A 92 -2.44 -5.87 -10.51
CA ILE A 92 -3.51 -4.85 -10.47
C ILE A 92 -4.63 -5.29 -9.52
N ILE A 93 -5.15 -6.50 -9.70
CA ILE A 93 -6.27 -7.02 -8.90
C ILE A 93 -5.85 -7.19 -7.44
N SER A 94 -4.68 -7.79 -7.17
CA SER A 94 -4.20 -8.05 -5.81
C SER A 94 -4.00 -6.77 -5.01
N ASN A 95 -3.43 -5.74 -5.64
CA ASN A 95 -3.15 -4.46 -4.99
C ASN A 95 -4.39 -3.57 -4.89
N PHE A 96 -5.27 -3.60 -5.89
CA PHE A 96 -6.53 -2.87 -5.81
C PHE A 96 -7.49 -3.49 -4.77
N LEU A 97 -7.53 -4.81 -4.62
CA LEU A 97 -8.25 -5.44 -3.51
C LEU A 97 -7.67 -5.01 -2.15
N GLY A 98 -6.34 -4.88 -2.05
CA GLY A 98 -5.69 -4.30 -0.87
C GLY A 98 -6.17 -2.88 -0.56
N CYS A 99 -6.28 -2.03 -1.59
CA CYS A 99 -6.84 -0.68 -1.49
C CYS A 99 -8.29 -0.70 -0.95
N LEU A 100 -9.14 -1.57 -1.48
CA LEU A 100 -10.53 -1.70 -1.04
C LEU A 100 -10.64 -2.21 0.41
N ILE A 101 -9.77 -3.13 0.82
CA ILE A 101 -9.70 -3.61 2.21
C ILE A 101 -9.34 -2.47 3.16
N ILE A 102 -8.35 -1.62 2.82
CA ILE A 102 -7.96 -0.45 3.62
C ILE A 102 -9.16 0.49 3.82
N ILE A 103 -9.84 0.85 2.73
CA ILE A 103 -11.01 1.74 2.77
C ILE A 103 -12.11 1.14 3.66
N SER A 104 -12.40 -0.15 3.46
CA SER A 104 -13.45 -0.86 4.17
C SER A 104 -13.13 -1.01 5.65
N ALA A 105 -11.89 -1.33 6.02
CA ALA A 105 -11.47 -1.49 7.41
C ALA A 105 -11.60 -0.16 8.20
N LEU A 106 -11.15 0.95 7.62
CA LEU A 106 -11.29 2.28 8.23
C LEU A 106 -12.76 2.69 8.36
N GLY A 107 -13.56 2.46 7.31
CA GLY A 107 -15.00 2.74 7.32
C GLY A 107 -15.79 1.87 8.32
N ALA A 108 -15.47 0.59 8.39
CA ALA A 108 -16.10 -0.36 9.30
C ALA A 108 -15.85 -0.01 10.76
N LEU A 109 -14.62 0.43 11.11
CA LEU A 109 -14.33 0.92 12.45
C LEU A 109 -15.25 2.08 12.84
N ALA A 110 -15.41 3.08 11.97
CA ALA A 110 -16.30 4.20 12.23
C ALA A 110 -17.77 3.77 12.35
N TYR A 111 -18.19 2.80 11.54
CA TYR A 111 -19.55 2.26 11.60
C TYR A 111 -19.83 1.55 12.94
N LEU A 112 -18.89 0.72 13.41
CA LEU A 112 -19.02 0.02 14.69
C LEU A 112 -19.12 1.01 15.86
N TYR A 113 -18.21 1.98 15.94
CA TYR A 113 -18.23 3.00 16.98
C TYR A 113 -19.44 3.92 16.92
N LYS A 114 -19.99 4.17 15.73
CA LYS A 114 -21.27 4.88 15.60
C LYS A 114 -22.42 4.09 16.23
N LYS A 115 -22.47 2.77 16.00
CA LYS A 115 -23.48 1.90 16.59
C LYS A 115 -23.34 1.86 18.12
N ASP A 116 -22.12 1.80 18.64
CA ASP A 116 -21.87 1.86 20.08
C ASP A 116 -22.34 3.19 20.68
N MET A 117 -22.07 4.31 19.99
CA MET A 117 -22.55 5.65 20.37
C MET A 117 -24.08 5.75 20.43
N GLU A 118 -24.79 5.09 19.51
CA GLU A 118 -26.27 5.05 19.48
C GLU A 118 -26.84 4.25 20.66
N ASN A 119 -26.10 3.25 21.17
CA ASN A 119 -26.52 2.42 22.31
C ASN A 119 -26.09 2.97 23.68
N ALA A 120 -25.19 3.95 23.70
CA ALA A 120 -24.63 4.53 24.92
C ALA A 120 -25.69 5.29 25.72
N LYS A 121 -25.76 5.00 27.02
CA LYS A 121 -26.81 5.51 27.91
C LYS A 121 -26.36 6.72 28.72
N THR A 122 -25.09 6.80 29.08
CA THR A 122 -24.56 7.90 29.91
C THR A 122 -23.62 8.82 29.13
N PRO A 123 -23.44 10.07 29.57
CA PRO A 123 -22.46 10.97 28.97
C PRO A 123 -21.02 10.44 29.05
N GLU A 124 -20.64 9.80 30.16
CA GLU A 124 -19.30 9.28 30.39
C GLU A 124 -18.96 8.15 29.40
N GLU A 125 -19.92 7.25 29.16
CA GLU A 125 -19.80 6.18 28.16
C GLU A 125 -19.59 6.75 26.75
N LYS A 126 -20.32 7.81 26.40
CA LYS A 126 -20.18 8.48 25.09
C LYS A 126 -18.80 9.11 24.93
N GLU A 127 -18.29 9.76 25.96
CA GLU A 127 -16.94 10.35 25.93
C GLU A 127 -15.86 9.28 25.75
N GLU A 128 -15.98 8.15 26.44
CA GLU A 128 -15.07 7.01 26.29
C GLU A 128 -15.10 6.43 24.87
N ILE A 129 -16.29 6.21 24.31
CA ILE A 129 -16.47 5.73 22.93
C ILE A 129 -15.79 6.65 21.92
N ILE A 130 -15.93 7.97 22.07
CA ILE A 130 -15.27 8.96 21.19
C ILE A 130 -13.75 8.88 21.33
N ALA A 131 -13.23 8.84 22.55
CA ALA A 131 -11.80 8.77 22.81
C ALA A 131 -11.18 7.50 22.22
N ASN A 132 -11.85 6.36 22.42
CA ASN A 132 -11.44 5.07 21.88
C ASN A 132 -11.51 5.05 20.36
N TYR A 133 -12.60 5.51 19.76
CA TYR A 133 -12.73 5.63 18.29
C TYR A 133 -11.56 6.39 17.68
N GLN A 134 -11.26 7.58 18.21
CA GLN A 134 -10.19 8.42 17.69
C GLN A 134 -8.82 7.74 17.83
N LYS A 135 -8.58 7.08 18.97
CA LYS A 135 -7.34 6.32 19.24
C LYS A 135 -7.19 5.15 18.25
N TYR A 136 -8.22 4.32 18.08
CA TYR A 136 -8.14 3.16 17.21
C TYR A 136 -8.11 3.53 15.73
N LEU A 137 -8.81 4.59 15.32
CA LEU A 137 -8.71 5.09 13.94
C LEU A 137 -7.30 5.60 13.63
N PHE A 138 -6.66 6.29 14.58
CA PHE A 138 -5.27 6.71 14.45
C PHE A 138 -4.29 5.52 14.37
N ILE A 139 -4.50 4.49 15.21
CA ILE A 139 -3.69 3.27 15.17
C ILE A 139 -3.84 2.57 13.81
N LEU A 140 -5.08 2.41 13.32
CA LEU A 140 -5.34 1.78 12.03
C LEU A 140 -4.76 2.60 10.87
N PHE A 141 -4.84 3.93 10.93
CA PHE A 141 -4.15 4.82 10.00
C PHE A 141 -2.63 4.57 9.98
N ILE A 142 -1.97 4.46 11.14
CA ILE A 142 -0.53 4.15 11.20
C ILE A 142 -0.24 2.78 10.57
N PHE A 143 -0.99 1.74 10.91
CA PHE A 143 -0.77 0.40 10.36
C PHE A 143 -0.97 0.34 8.84
N THR A 144 -1.98 1.02 8.32
CA THR A 144 -2.24 1.08 6.87
C THR A 144 -1.19 1.87 6.11
N VAL A 145 -0.57 2.87 6.75
CA VAL A 145 0.54 3.66 6.19
C VAL A 145 1.86 2.91 6.23
N ILE A 146 2.18 2.28 7.36
CA ILE A 146 3.39 1.45 7.53
C ILE A 146 3.32 0.21 6.64
N ASN A 147 2.09 -0.18 6.25
CA ASN A 147 1.68 -1.31 5.41
C ASN A 147 2.68 -2.48 5.44
N PRO A 148 2.37 -3.62 6.09
CA PRO A 148 3.29 -4.74 6.12
C PRO A 148 3.54 -5.25 4.69
N LEU A 149 4.67 -4.86 4.10
CA LEU A 149 5.10 -5.45 2.84
C LEU A 149 5.69 -6.81 3.13
N THR A 150 4.76 -7.76 3.06
CA THR A 150 4.96 -9.19 2.87
C THR A 150 5.72 -9.54 1.58
N GLY A 151 6.12 -8.55 0.75
CA GLY A 151 6.92 -8.75 -0.46
C GLY A 151 8.44 -8.61 -0.28
N LEU A 152 8.92 -7.76 0.63
CA LEU A 152 10.36 -7.41 0.68
C LEU A 152 11.18 -8.19 1.71
N ILE A 153 10.53 -8.84 2.66
CA ILE A 153 11.18 -9.86 3.48
C ILE A 153 11.43 -11.12 2.62
N GLY A 154 10.71 -11.27 1.51
CA GLY A 154 10.71 -12.47 0.68
C GLY A 154 11.64 -12.46 -0.54
N VAL A 155 12.03 -11.28 -1.04
CA VAL A 155 12.98 -11.16 -2.16
C VAL A 155 14.30 -10.68 -1.61
N ASN A 156 15.39 -11.34 -1.99
CA ASN A 156 16.74 -11.03 -1.53
C ASN A 156 17.28 -9.77 -2.24
N LEU A 157 16.57 -8.64 -2.13
CA LEU A 157 16.92 -7.36 -2.74
C LEU A 157 17.81 -6.56 -1.80
N ASP A 158 18.95 -6.08 -2.25
CA ASP A 158 19.77 -5.15 -1.51
C ASP A 158 19.28 -3.71 -1.66
N TYR A 159 19.83 -2.78 -0.86
CA TYR A 159 19.42 -1.37 -0.94
C TYR A 159 19.61 -0.77 -2.33
N HIS A 160 20.63 -1.21 -3.07
CA HIS A 160 20.88 -0.74 -4.44
C HIS A 160 19.82 -1.25 -5.44
N ASP A 161 19.15 -2.36 -5.14
CA ASP A 161 18.11 -2.95 -5.97
C ASP A 161 16.78 -2.20 -5.85
N LEU A 162 16.62 -1.30 -4.86
CA LEU A 162 15.42 -0.48 -4.70
C LEU A 162 15.13 0.41 -5.91
N VAL A 163 16.13 0.64 -6.77
CA VAL A 163 15.93 1.30 -8.08
C VAL A 163 14.86 0.59 -8.91
N ALA A 164 14.75 -0.74 -8.81
CA ALA A 164 13.73 -1.52 -9.50
C ALA A 164 12.30 -1.30 -8.97
N VAL A 165 12.16 -0.78 -7.75
CA VAL A 165 10.87 -0.49 -7.13
C VAL A 165 10.39 0.93 -7.45
N ILE A 166 11.30 1.85 -7.77
CA ILE A 166 10.96 3.27 -7.95
C ILE A 166 9.87 3.50 -9.02
N PRO A 167 9.96 2.92 -10.24
CA PRO A 167 9.02 3.27 -11.31
C PRO A 167 7.59 2.85 -10.99
N HIS A 168 7.32 1.55 -10.75
CA HIS A 168 5.98 1.11 -10.34
C HIS A 168 5.59 1.61 -8.94
N GLY A 169 6.52 1.64 -7.98
CA GLY A 169 6.27 2.05 -6.59
C GLY A 169 5.78 3.49 -6.46
N THR A 170 6.22 4.39 -7.35
CA THR A 170 5.72 5.78 -7.42
C THR A 170 4.20 5.81 -7.63
N PHE A 171 3.68 4.95 -8.51
CA PHE A 171 2.24 4.86 -8.76
C PHE A 171 1.53 4.00 -7.72
N GLU A 172 2.15 2.90 -7.28
CA GLU A 172 1.58 2.00 -6.27
C GLU A 172 1.30 2.74 -4.96
N PHE A 173 2.29 3.46 -4.41
CA PHE A 173 2.12 4.20 -3.16
C PHE A 173 1.19 5.39 -3.30
N MET A 174 1.06 5.97 -4.49
CA MET A 174 0.01 6.98 -4.74
C MET A 174 -1.39 6.34 -4.66
N GLY A 175 -1.57 5.17 -5.27
CA GLY A 175 -2.81 4.39 -5.16
C GLY A 175 -3.17 4.07 -3.69
N PHE A 176 -2.20 3.54 -2.93
CA PHE A 176 -2.41 3.28 -1.50
C PHE A 176 -2.70 4.54 -0.70
N ALA A 177 -1.97 5.63 -0.93
CA ALA A 177 -2.21 6.90 -0.24
C ALA A 177 -3.62 7.43 -0.49
N ILE A 178 -4.08 7.40 -1.74
CA ILE A 178 -5.45 7.79 -2.09
C ILE A 178 -6.47 6.90 -1.37
N SER A 179 -6.23 5.59 -1.27
CA SER A 179 -7.11 4.65 -0.58
C SER A 179 -7.16 4.86 0.92
N VAL A 180 -6.03 5.09 1.57
CA VAL A 180 -5.97 5.47 3.00
C VAL A 180 -6.76 6.76 3.23
N VAL A 181 -6.58 7.78 2.39
CA VAL A 181 -7.33 9.04 2.48
C VAL A 181 -8.82 8.81 2.27
N ALA A 182 -9.22 8.02 1.27
CA ALA A 182 -10.61 7.68 1.03
C ALA A 182 -11.24 6.94 2.22
N GLY A 183 -10.51 6.02 2.85
CA GLY A 183 -10.93 5.32 4.07
C GLY A 183 -11.10 6.27 5.27
N VAL A 184 -10.16 7.19 5.49
CA VAL A 184 -10.26 8.21 6.55
C VAL A 184 -11.42 9.18 6.30
N GLU A 185 -11.65 9.60 5.06
CA GLU A 185 -12.77 10.45 4.68
C GLU A 185 -14.12 9.73 4.82
N LEU A 186 -14.17 8.45 4.49
CA LEU A 186 -15.35 7.60 4.73
C LEU A 186 -15.62 7.45 6.22
N ALA A 187 -14.59 7.17 7.03
CA ALA A 187 -14.71 7.09 8.49
C ALA A 187 -15.22 8.42 9.07
N ASN A 188 -14.63 9.55 8.68
CA ASN A 188 -15.05 10.87 9.14
C ASN A 188 -16.46 11.27 8.62
N LYS A 189 -16.94 10.65 7.54
CA LYS A 189 -18.32 10.81 7.08
C LYS A 189 -19.31 10.01 7.93
N ILE A 190 -18.94 8.78 8.30
CA ILE A 190 -19.80 7.88 9.09
C ILE A 190 -19.86 8.35 10.54
N PHE A 191 -18.71 8.56 11.19
CA PHE A 191 -18.60 9.02 12.56
C PHE A 191 -17.59 10.19 12.64
N PRO A 192 -18.08 11.44 12.56
CA PRO A 192 -17.21 12.61 12.35
C PRO A 192 -16.28 12.93 13.51
N ILE A 193 -15.00 13.11 13.19
CA ILE A 193 -14.00 13.76 14.06
C ILE A 193 -13.96 15.26 13.77
N VAL A 194 -14.14 15.65 12.51
CA VAL A 194 -14.24 17.04 12.06
C VAL A 194 -15.52 17.24 11.25
N LYS A 195 -16.15 18.43 11.38
CA LYS A 195 -17.44 18.75 10.73
C LYS A 195 -17.41 18.71 9.19
N LYS A 196 -16.23 18.73 8.57
CA LYS A 196 -16.05 18.68 7.12
C LYS A 196 -15.96 17.23 6.66
N SER A 197 -16.97 16.75 5.91
CA SER A 197 -16.96 15.42 5.30
C SER A 197 -17.08 15.50 3.77
N LEU A 198 -16.49 14.53 3.07
CA LEU A 198 -16.60 14.40 1.62
C LEU A 198 -18.00 13.89 1.20
N THR A 199 -18.38 14.18 -0.05
CA THR A 199 -19.56 13.55 -0.66
C THR A 199 -19.21 12.14 -1.14
N TYR A 200 -20.20 11.24 -1.22
CA TYR A 200 -19.97 9.89 -1.76
C TYR A 200 -19.47 9.91 -3.21
N LYS A 201 -19.90 10.88 -4.02
CA LYS A 201 -19.36 11.09 -5.38
C LYS A 201 -17.85 11.34 -5.36
N LYS A 202 -17.37 12.22 -4.46
CA LYS A 202 -15.94 12.49 -4.33
C LYS A 202 -15.17 11.30 -3.76
N LEU A 203 -15.77 10.51 -2.87
CA LEU A 203 -15.18 9.25 -2.41
C LEU A 203 -15.03 8.25 -3.55
N ALA A 204 -16.06 8.07 -4.38
CA ALA A 204 -15.99 7.20 -5.56
C ALA A 204 -14.91 7.65 -6.55
N LEU A 205 -14.74 8.96 -6.74
CA LEU A 205 -13.64 9.51 -7.55
C LEU A 205 -12.26 9.17 -6.97
N LEU A 206 -12.09 9.16 -5.64
CA LEU A 206 -10.84 8.73 -5.02
C LEU A 206 -10.61 7.22 -5.24
N VAL A 207 -11.64 6.38 -5.13
CA VAL A 207 -11.52 4.94 -5.42
C VAL A 207 -11.11 4.72 -6.88
N LEU A 208 -11.75 5.42 -7.83
CA LEU A 208 -11.39 5.36 -9.24
C LEU A 208 -9.96 5.86 -9.49
N ALA A 209 -9.55 6.96 -8.87
CA ALA A 209 -8.19 7.47 -8.97
C ALA A 209 -7.17 6.44 -8.44
N SER A 210 -7.45 5.81 -7.30
CA SER A 210 -6.62 4.72 -6.77
C SER A 210 -6.51 3.57 -7.76
N PHE A 211 -7.62 3.16 -8.40
CA PHE A 211 -7.60 2.10 -9.41
C PHE A 211 -6.69 2.45 -10.59
N ILE A 212 -6.75 3.69 -11.08
CA ILE A 212 -5.89 4.16 -12.19
C ILE A 212 -4.42 4.07 -11.81
N PHE A 213 -4.04 4.58 -10.63
CA PHE A 213 -2.65 4.52 -10.14
C PHE A 213 -2.14 3.08 -9.96
N ILE A 214 -2.96 2.20 -9.36
CA ILE A 214 -2.61 0.77 -9.23
C ILE A 214 -2.51 0.09 -10.60
N SER A 215 -3.36 0.48 -11.56
CA SER A 215 -3.30 -0.05 -12.93
C SER A 215 -2.00 0.31 -13.63
N ILE A 216 -1.57 1.57 -13.53
CA ILE A 216 -0.27 2.02 -14.06
C ILE A 216 0.86 1.23 -13.39
N ALA A 217 0.86 1.12 -12.06
CA ALA A 217 1.87 0.36 -11.33
C ALA A 217 1.93 -1.11 -11.79
N GLY A 218 0.79 -1.76 -11.97
CA GLY A 218 0.74 -3.16 -12.37
C GLY A 218 1.17 -3.45 -13.80
N PHE A 219 1.08 -2.49 -14.72
CA PHE A 219 1.71 -2.63 -16.04
C PHE A 219 3.22 -2.36 -15.99
N LEU A 220 3.69 -1.45 -15.12
CA LEU A 220 5.11 -1.17 -14.97
C LEU A 220 5.86 -2.28 -14.25
N GLU A 221 5.25 -2.92 -13.25
CA GLU A 221 5.95 -3.88 -12.38
C GLU A 221 6.60 -5.05 -13.13
N PRO A 222 5.95 -5.73 -14.10
CA PRO A 222 6.61 -6.79 -14.85
C PRO A 222 7.75 -6.28 -15.72
N ILE A 223 7.66 -5.04 -16.22
CA ILE A 223 8.72 -4.38 -17.00
C ILE A 223 9.91 -4.08 -16.09
N ASP A 224 9.65 -3.54 -14.89
CA ASP A 224 10.68 -3.22 -13.90
C ASP A 224 11.47 -4.46 -13.50
N TRP A 225 10.80 -5.58 -13.20
CA TRP A 225 11.47 -6.83 -12.90
C TRP A 225 12.23 -7.41 -14.09
N TYR A 226 11.70 -7.26 -15.30
CA TYR A 226 12.41 -7.68 -16.51
C TYR A 226 13.71 -6.90 -16.71
N ILE A 227 13.69 -5.58 -16.55
CA ILE A 227 14.88 -4.74 -16.63
C ILE A 227 15.89 -5.12 -15.53
N PHE A 228 15.40 -5.31 -14.30
CA PHE A 228 16.22 -5.72 -13.16
C PHE A 228 16.96 -7.04 -13.44
N GLU A 229 16.22 -8.06 -13.87
CA GLU A 229 16.78 -9.38 -14.18
C GLU A 229 17.75 -9.33 -15.36
N TYR A 230 17.41 -8.59 -16.42
CA TYR A 230 18.29 -8.40 -17.57
C TYR A 230 19.61 -7.73 -17.17
N ALA A 231 19.55 -6.66 -16.37
CA ALA A 231 20.73 -5.95 -15.90
C ALA A 231 21.62 -6.84 -15.02
N ARG A 232 21.02 -7.62 -14.13
CA ARG A 232 21.73 -8.57 -13.26
C ARG A 232 22.45 -9.66 -14.06
N ILE A 233 21.78 -10.26 -15.03
CA ILE A 233 22.35 -11.33 -15.88
C ILE A 233 23.52 -10.80 -16.72
N ASN A 234 23.43 -9.57 -17.20
CA ASN A 234 24.42 -8.96 -18.09
C ASN A 234 25.45 -8.08 -17.36
N ASN A 235 25.42 -8.03 -16.02
CA ASN A 235 26.28 -7.19 -15.18
C ASN A 235 26.26 -5.69 -15.56
N TYR A 236 25.10 -5.17 -15.97
CA TYR A 236 24.93 -3.74 -16.22
C TYR A 236 24.60 -2.99 -14.93
N PRO A 237 25.08 -1.74 -14.75
CA PRO A 237 24.61 -0.89 -13.66
C PRO A 237 23.09 -0.71 -13.74
N LEU A 238 22.37 -1.01 -12.65
CA LEU A 238 20.90 -0.96 -12.62
C LEU A 238 20.35 0.40 -13.07
N THR A 239 20.89 1.50 -12.54
CA THR A 239 20.47 2.85 -12.92
C THR A 239 20.58 3.11 -14.42
N TYR A 240 21.67 2.67 -15.04
CA TYR A 240 21.88 2.80 -16.48
C TYR A 240 20.87 1.96 -17.28
N ALA A 241 20.62 0.71 -16.87
CA ALA A 241 19.67 -0.18 -17.52
C ALA A 241 18.24 0.40 -17.47
N PHE A 242 17.80 0.88 -16.30
CA PHE A 242 16.49 1.50 -16.13
C PHE A 242 16.33 2.77 -16.97
N ILE A 243 17.29 3.69 -16.93
CA ILE A 243 17.24 4.93 -17.73
C ILE A 243 17.15 4.59 -19.23
N THR A 244 17.97 3.64 -19.70
CA THR A 244 18.02 3.26 -21.12
C THR A 244 16.71 2.61 -21.56
N ALA A 245 16.21 1.64 -20.79
CA ALA A 245 14.98 0.92 -21.11
C ALA A 245 13.77 1.86 -21.14
N TYR A 246 13.59 2.70 -20.12
CA TYR A 246 12.48 3.65 -20.07
C TYR A 246 12.57 4.73 -21.16
N LYS A 247 13.78 5.22 -21.48
CA LYS A 247 13.97 6.13 -22.61
C LYS A 247 13.50 5.50 -23.92
N HIS A 248 13.89 4.26 -24.21
CA HIS A 248 13.48 3.57 -25.42
C HIS A 248 11.97 3.26 -25.42
N LEU A 249 11.40 2.87 -24.29
CA LEU A 249 9.97 2.64 -24.17
C LEU A 249 9.16 3.92 -24.47
N ILE A 250 9.55 5.05 -23.88
CA ILE A 250 8.90 6.34 -24.12
C ILE A 250 9.01 6.75 -25.59
N LEU A 251 10.19 6.63 -26.19
CA LEU A 251 10.39 6.95 -27.60
C LEU A 251 9.54 6.06 -28.52
N TYR A 252 9.47 4.76 -28.23
CA TYR A 252 8.64 3.82 -28.96
C TYR A 252 7.15 4.17 -28.86
N LEU A 253 6.67 4.52 -27.66
CA LEU A 253 5.27 4.91 -27.47
C LEU A 253 4.94 6.20 -28.23
N ILE A 254 5.82 7.21 -28.16
CA ILE A 254 5.63 8.48 -28.90
C ILE A 254 5.62 8.25 -30.41
N SER A 255 6.45 7.34 -30.94
CA SER A 255 6.52 7.09 -32.39
C SER A 255 5.32 6.32 -32.95
N HIS A 256 4.44 5.80 -32.09
CA HIS A 256 3.26 5.01 -32.46
C HIS A 256 1.94 5.64 -31.97
N ILE A 257 1.98 6.91 -31.53
CA ILE A 257 0.82 7.77 -31.28
C ILE A 257 0.67 8.73 -32.47
#